data_AF-A0A2D6G2S9-F1
#
_entry.id   AF-A0A2D6G2S9-F1
#
_cell.length_a   1.000
_cell.length_b   1.000
_cell.length_c   1.000
_cell.angle_alpha   90.00
_cell.angle_beta   90.00
_cell.angle_gamma   90.00
#
_symmetry.space_group_name_H-M   'P 1'
#
loop_
_entity.id
_entity.type
_entity.pdbx_description
1 polymer ?
#
loop_
_entity_poly.entity_id
_entity_poly.type
_entity_poly.pdbx_seq_one_letter_code
_entity_poly.pdbx_strand_id
1 'polypeptide(L)'
;MIPQTQVAKSLHDEHVAVIALMERLGNTVSTALENSDPQALTRLLTDVLAAIEGEIIPHFDFEEQHLFPILDDEGAGDLSELLSDEHVVIRALSDQVKLSAKLLLDNDFSAEAWNRFKQPAFEFSDRLSAHASMEEAGLIPLLDDLIDEDQDSGIMEHRWNQGG
;
A
#
# COMPACT_ATOMS: atom_id res chain seq x y z
N MET A 1 -3.08 -17.12 6.76
CA MET A 1 -2.38 -17.44 8.02
C MET A 1 -3.03 -16.63 9.14
N ILE A 2 -2.91 -17.00 10.42
CA ILE A 2 -3.32 -16.10 11.52
C ILE A 2 -2.02 -15.54 12.11
N PRO A 3 -1.75 -14.22 12.03
CA PRO A 3 -0.56 -13.61 12.62
C PRO A 3 -0.44 -13.87 14.13
N GLN A 4 0.78 -14.06 14.63
CA GLN A 4 1.06 -14.34 16.04
C GLN A 4 1.53 -13.10 16.82
N THR A 5 2.28 -12.19 16.18
CA THR A 5 2.75 -10.93 16.78
C THR A 5 1.79 -9.76 16.52
N GLN A 6 1.86 -8.71 17.35
CA GLN A 6 1.06 -7.49 17.12
C GLN A 6 1.51 -6.75 15.87
N VAL A 7 2.82 -6.72 15.58
CA VAL A 7 3.38 -6.20 14.34
C VAL A 7 2.78 -6.91 13.12
N ALA A 8 2.89 -8.24 13.07
CA ALA A 8 2.37 -9.02 11.94
C ALA A 8 0.85 -8.88 11.79
N LYS A 9 0.12 -8.79 12.91
CA LYS A 9 -1.32 -8.51 12.89
C LYS A 9 -1.64 -7.13 12.29
N SER A 10 -0.90 -6.10 12.69
CA SER A 10 -1.10 -4.74 12.18
C SER A 10 -0.87 -4.65 10.68
N LEU A 11 0.23 -5.25 10.19
CA LEU A 11 0.53 -5.30 8.76
C LEU A 11 -0.55 -6.08 7.99
N HIS A 12 -0.99 -7.22 8.53
CA HIS A 12 -2.06 -8.00 7.92
C HIS A 12 -3.36 -7.19 7.74
N ASP A 13 -3.79 -6.49 8.79
CA ASP A 13 -5.01 -5.69 8.75
C ASP A 13 -4.88 -4.55 7.70
N GLU A 14 -3.69 -3.95 7.58
CA GLU A 14 -3.37 -2.92 6.57
C GLU A 14 -3.34 -3.50 5.15
N HIS A 15 -2.72 -4.67 4.94
CA HIS A 15 -2.68 -5.36 3.65
C HIS A 15 -4.08 -5.73 3.15
N VAL A 16 -4.92 -6.28 4.03
CA VAL A 16 -6.31 -6.62 3.67
C VAL A 16 -7.09 -5.37 3.25
N ALA A 17 -6.90 -4.25 3.97
CA ALA A 17 -7.57 -3.00 3.65
C ALA A 17 -7.08 -2.43 2.30
N VAL A 18 -5.77 -2.41 2.06
CA VAL A 18 -5.20 -1.83 0.84
C VAL A 18 -5.53 -2.68 -0.39
N ILE A 19 -5.49 -4.01 -0.28
CA ILE A 19 -5.87 -4.92 -1.37
C ILE A 19 -7.33 -4.67 -1.77
N ALA A 20 -8.24 -4.58 -0.80
CA ALA A 20 -9.65 -4.31 -1.09
C ALA A 20 -9.87 -2.94 -1.76
N LEU A 21 -9.10 -1.91 -1.38
CA LEU A 21 -9.13 -0.60 -2.02
C LEU A 21 -8.57 -0.66 -3.45
N MET A 22 -7.47 -1.38 -3.67
CA MET A 22 -6.85 -1.52 -4.97
C MET A 22 -7.72 -2.34 -5.93
N GLU A 23 -8.39 -3.39 -5.47
CA GLU A 23 -9.39 -4.11 -6.26
C GLU A 23 -10.53 -3.19 -6.72
N ARG A 24 -11.04 -2.33 -5.83
CA ARG A 24 -12.06 -1.33 -6.19
C ARG A 24 -11.52 -0.35 -7.24
N LEU A 25 -10.28 0.12 -7.08
CA LEU A 25 -9.63 1.02 -8.03
C LEU A 25 -9.46 0.35 -9.40
N GLY A 26 -8.83 -0.82 -9.45
CA GLY A 26 -8.57 -1.59 -10.66
C GLY A 26 -9.85 -1.91 -11.44
N ASN A 27 -10.91 -2.36 -10.74
CA ASN A 27 -12.22 -2.60 -11.36
C ASN A 27 -12.85 -1.32 -11.94
N THR A 28 -12.71 -0.20 -11.23
CA THR A 28 -13.26 1.09 -11.67
C THR A 28 -12.56 1.60 -12.92
N VAL A 29 -11.22 1.57 -12.96
CA VAL A 29 -10.44 2.09 -14.10
C VAL A 29 -10.45 1.15 -15.31
N SER A 30 -10.77 -0.13 -15.09
CA SER A 30 -11.03 -1.10 -16.18
C SER A 30 -12.39 -0.87 -16.85
N THR A 31 -13.29 -0.10 -16.23
CA THR A 31 -14.61 0.24 -16.78
C THR A 31 -14.56 1.54 -17.58
N ALA A 32 -15.45 1.70 -18.58
CA ALA A 32 -15.62 2.97 -19.29
C ALA A 32 -16.20 4.05 -18.37
N LEU A 33 -15.64 5.27 -18.43
CA LEU A 33 -16.06 6.41 -17.60
C LEU A 33 -17.57 6.68 -17.66
N GLU A 34 -18.17 6.55 -18.84
CA GLU A 34 -19.60 6.78 -19.08
C GLU A 34 -20.51 5.86 -18.23
N ASN A 35 -19.97 4.74 -17.75
CA ASN A 35 -20.67 3.79 -16.89
C ASN A 35 -20.37 4.02 -15.39
N SER A 36 -19.57 5.02 -15.05
CA SER A 36 -19.19 5.34 -13.66
C SER A 36 -20.12 6.41 -13.08
N ASP A 37 -20.55 6.23 -11.84
CA ASP A 37 -21.20 7.30 -11.06
C ASP A 37 -20.14 8.34 -10.62
N PRO A 38 -20.26 9.62 -11.03
CA PRO A 38 -19.30 10.65 -10.66
C PRO A 38 -19.12 10.84 -9.14
N GLN A 39 -20.18 10.65 -8.35
CA GLN A 39 -20.08 10.76 -6.89
C GLN A 39 -19.31 9.59 -6.28
N ALA A 40 -19.59 8.37 -6.72
CA ALA A 40 -18.84 7.18 -6.31
C ALA A 40 -17.37 7.29 -6.72
N LEU A 41 -17.09 7.77 -7.93
CA LEU A 41 -15.73 7.97 -8.42
C LEU A 41 -14.98 9.03 -7.59
N THR A 42 -15.62 10.16 -7.28
CA THR A 42 -15.05 11.20 -6.41
C THR A 42 -14.64 10.63 -5.05
N ARG A 43 -15.51 9.82 -4.43
CA ARG A 43 -15.23 9.18 -3.13
C ARG A 43 -14.05 8.23 -3.25
N LEU A 44 -14.05 7.34 -4.25
CA LEU A 44 -12.95 6.40 -4.46
C LEU A 44 -11.61 7.10 -4.66
N LEU A 45 -11.55 8.17 -5.47
CA LEU A 45 -10.32 8.94 -5.66
C LEU A 45 -9.86 9.60 -4.35
N THR A 46 -10.80 10.09 -3.55
CA THR A 46 -10.48 10.67 -2.24
C THR A 46 -9.94 9.61 -1.29
N ASP A 47 -10.57 8.44 -1.24
CA ASP A 47 -10.12 7.28 -0.45
C ASP A 47 -8.68 6.88 -0.87
N VAL A 48 -8.42 6.75 -2.18
CA VAL A 48 -7.09 6.38 -2.71
C VAL A 48 -6.04 7.43 -2.37
N LEU A 49 -6.34 8.72 -2.53
CA LEU A 49 -5.42 9.79 -2.18
C LEU A 49 -5.10 9.81 -0.67
N ALA A 50 -6.12 9.58 0.18
CA ALA A 50 -5.93 9.50 1.62
C ALA A 50 -5.11 8.27 2.02
N ALA A 51 -5.40 7.10 1.44
CA ALA A 51 -4.65 5.87 1.71
C ALA A 51 -3.17 5.98 1.29
N ILE A 52 -2.87 6.62 0.15
CA ILE A 52 -1.48 6.83 -0.27
C ILE A 52 -0.69 7.60 0.79
N GLU A 53 -1.23 8.73 1.26
CA GLU A 53 -0.51 9.61 2.18
C GLU A 53 -0.55 9.12 3.64
N GLY A 54 -1.66 8.54 4.07
CA GLY A 54 -1.90 8.19 5.47
C GLY A 54 -1.55 6.74 5.85
N GLU A 55 -1.52 5.84 4.88
CA GLU A 55 -1.37 4.40 5.15
C GLU A 55 -0.20 3.80 4.36
N ILE A 56 -0.21 3.90 3.02
CA ILE A 56 0.74 3.19 2.14
C ILE A 56 2.17 3.72 2.31
N ILE A 57 2.38 5.04 2.21
CA ILE A 57 3.73 5.62 2.34
C ILE A 57 4.30 5.42 3.74
N PRO A 58 3.56 5.70 4.83
CA PRO A 58 4.03 5.41 6.19
C PRO A 58 4.28 3.93 6.47
N HIS A 59 3.50 3.03 5.85
CA HIS A 59 3.68 1.59 5.97
C HIS A 59 5.06 1.16 5.42
N PHE A 60 5.37 1.53 4.19
CA PHE A 60 6.68 1.24 3.61
C PHE A 60 7.83 1.85 4.43
N ASP A 61 7.66 3.09 4.91
CA ASP A 61 8.65 3.75 5.77
C ASP A 61 8.87 2.98 7.07
N PHE A 62 7.80 2.45 7.67
CA PHE A 62 7.86 1.64 8.87
C PHE A 62 8.61 0.33 8.63
N GLU A 63 8.29 -0.39 7.56
CA GLU A 63 8.96 -1.65 7.23
C GLU A 63 10.45 -1.44 6.97
N GLU A 64 10.80 -0.46 6.12
CA GLU A 64 12.18 -0.13 5.77
C GLU A 64 13.01 0.31 6.99
N GLN A 65 12.40 1.02 7.94
CA GLN A 65 13.12 1.54 9.12
C GLN A 65 13.19 0.58 10.29
N HIS A 66 12.22 -0.33 10.43
CA HIS A 66 12.07 -1.13 11.64
C HIS A 66 12.10 -2.63 11.40
N LEU A 67 11.58 -3.12 10.28
CA LEU A 67 11.45 -4.56 10.04
C LEU A 67 12.55 -5.11 9.14
N PHE A 68 12.89 -4.39 8.07
CA PHE A 68 13.94 -4.81 7.15
C PHE A 68 15.32 -4.92 7.82
N PRO A 69 15.71 -4.05 8.77
CA PRO A 69 16.94 -4.27 9.54
C PRO A 69 16.96 -5.59 10.31
N ILE A 70 15.81 -6.05 10.83
CA ILE A 70 15.71 -7.34 11.54
C ILE A 70 15.91 -8.49 10.54
N LEU A 71 15.31 -8.39 9.35
CA LEU A 71 15.52 -9.38 8.29
C LEU A 71 16.99 -9.47 7.89
N ASP A 72 17.66 -8.32 7.74
CA ASP A 72 19.07 -8.25 7.37
C ASP A 72 19.96 -8.94 8.42
N ASP A 73 19.73 -8.64 9.70
CA ASP A 73 20.48 -9.19 10.84
C ASP A 73 20.28 -10.71 10.99
N GLU A 74 19.09 -11.22 10.64
CA GLU A 74 18.73 -12.65 10.71
C GLU A 74 19.05 -13.42 9.41
N GLY A 75 19.73 -12.78 8.45
CA GLY A 75 20.20 -13.42 7.22
C GLY A 75 19.15 -13.57 6.12
N ALA A 76 18.04 -12.84 6.21
CA ALA A 76 16.97 -12.76 5.23
C ALA A 76 17.04 -11.49 4.34
N GLY A 77 18.22 -10.89 4.20
CA GLY A 77 18.41 -9.61 3.48
C GLY A 77 18.06 -9.63 1.98
N ASP A 78 18.05 -10.79 1.33
CA ASP A 78 17.58 -10.89 -0.06
C ASP A 78 16.09 -10.51 -0.19
N LEU A 79 15.29 -10.78 0.85
CA LEU A 79 13.86 -10.42 0.88
C LEU A 79 13.67 -8.93 1.14
N SER A 80 14.39 -8.34 2.09
CA SER A 80 14.33 -6.89 2.38
C SER A 80 14.77 -6.06 1.18
N GLU A 81 15.82 -6.47 0.46
CA GLU A 81 16.29 -5.80 -0.76
C GLU A 81 15.21 -5.85 -1.85
N LEU A 82 14.62 -7.03 -2.10
CA LEU A 82 13.54 -7.19 -3.07
C LEU A 82 12.34 -6.28 -2.76
N LEU A 83 11.86 -6.28 -1.52
CA LEU A 83 10.71 -5.47 -1.11
C LEU A 83 11.01 -3.98 -1.20
N SER A 84 12.20 -3.55 -0.78
CA SER A 84 12.64 -2.16 -0.89
C SER A 84 12.67 -1.68 -2.36
N ASP A 85 13.17 -2.51 -3.27
CA ASP A 85 13.15 -2.21 -4.70
C ASP A 85 11.72 -2.09 -5.25
N GLU A 86 10.79 -2.91 -4.75
CA GLU A 86 9.39 -2.79 -5.07
C GLU A 86 8.79 -1.48 -4.55
N HIS A 87 9.08 -1.09 -3.30
CA HIS A 87 8.61 0.16 -2.70
C HIS A 87 9.00 1.36 -3.56
N VAL A 88 10.26 1.43 -4.02
CA VAL A 88 10.74 2.54 -4.87
C VAL A 88 9.85 2.72 -6.11
N VAL A 89 9.52 1.63 -6.78
CA VAL A 89 8.68 1.66 -7.98
C VAL A 89 7.22 1.99 -7.63
N ILE A 90 6.67 1.43 -6.54
CA ILE A 90 5.30 1.73 -6.11
C ILE A 90 5.16 3.22 -5.72
N ARG A 91 6.14 3.80 -5.03
CA ARG A 91 6.16 5.22 -4.68
C ARG A 91 6.14 6.11 -5.92
N ALA A 92 6.94 5.78 -6.93
CA ALA A 92 6.92 6.50 -8.20
C ALA A 92 5.57 6.41 -8.94
N LEU A 93 4.89 5.27 -8.85
CA LEU A 93 3.53 5.10 -9.38
C LEU A 93 2.50 5.87 -8.55
N SER A 94 2.63 5.88 -7.22
CA SER A 94 1.72 6.61 -6.34
C SER A 94 1.74 8.11 -6.60
N ASP A 95 2.91 8.69 -6.90
CA ASP A 95 3.04 10.10 -7.30
C ASP A 95 2.31 10.39 -8.62
N GLN A 96 2.40 9.49 -9.60
CA GLN A 96 1.67 9.61 -10.86
C GLN A 96 0.16 9.50 -10.66
N VAL A 97 -0.30 8.57 -9.81
CA VAL A 97 -1.71 8.43 -9.42
C VAL A 97 -2.20 9.67 -8.72
N LYS A 98 -1.46 10.19 -7.73
CA LYS A 98 -1.83 11.41 -7.00
C LYS A 98 -1.99 12.61 -7.93
N LEU A 99 -1.04 12.82 -8.84
CA LEU A 99 -1.09 13.92 -9.79
C LEU A 99 -2.28 13.80 -10.74
N SER A 100 -2.47 12.62 -11.34
CA SER A 100 -3.53 12.40 -12.33
C SER A 100 -4.92 12.34 -11.70
N ALA A 101 -5.07 11.82 -10.48
CA ALA A 101 -6.32 11.85 -9.72
C ALA A 101 -6.77 13.28 -9.39
N LYS A 102 -5.84 14.12 -8.92
CA LYS A 102 -6.13 15.56 -8.66
C LYS A 102 -6.58 16.27 -9.93
N LEU A 103 -5.86 16.05 -11.04
CA LEU A 103 -6.25 16.59 -12.35
C LEU A 103 -7.66 16.12 -12.76
N LEU A 104 -7.97 14.85 -12.56
CA LEU A 104 -9.27 14.27 -12.90
C LEU A 104 -10.40 14.90 -12.09
N LEU A 105 -10.20 15.12 -10.79
CA LEU A 105 -11.15 15.80 -9.90
C LEU A 105 -11.35 17.28 -10.30
N ASP A 106 -10.28 17.98 -10.68
CA ASP A 106 -10.33 19.39 -11.06
C ASP A 106 -10.98 19.65 -12.44
N ASN A 107 -11.05 18.64 -13.31
CA ASN A 107 -11.54 18.76 -14.69
C ASN A 107 -12.91 18.12 -14.91
N ASP A 108 -13.71 18.00 -13.85
CA ASP A 108 -15.08 17.45 -13.86
C ASP A 108 -15.17 16.13 -14.65
N PHE A 109 -14.19 15.25 -14.43
CA PHE A 109 -14.08 13.95 -15.08
C PHE A 109 -14.04 14.01 -16.62
N SER A 110 -13.35 14.98 -17.23
CA SER A 110 -13.18 14.98 -18.69
C SER A 110 -12.56 13.67 -19.22
N ALA A 111 -12.96 13.25 -20.43
CA ALA A 111 -12.43 12.04 -21.06
C ALA A 111 -10.90 12.08 -21.25
N GLU A 112 -10.33 13.27 -21.48
CA GLU A 112 -8.88 13.45 -21.57
C GLU A 112 -8.19 13.19 -20.23
N ALA A 113 -8.68 13.79 -19.14
CA ALA A 113 -8.14 13.57 -17.80
C ALA A 113 -8.29 12.10 -17.37
N TRP A 114 -9.42 11.47 -17.72
CA TRP A 114 -9.65 10.05 -17.45
C TRP A 114 -8.64 9.14 -18.15
N ASN A 115 -8.34 9.41 -19.42
CA ASN A 115 -7.34 8.63 -20.15
C ASN A 115 -5.93 8.77 -19.57
N ARG A 116 -5.59 9.92 -18.98
CA ARG A 116 -4.32 10.13 -18.28
C ARG A 116 -4.26 9.45 -16.92
N PHE A 117 -5.41 9.26 -16.25
CA PHE A 117 -5.51 8.62 -14.94
C PHE A 117 -5.52 7.09 -15.02
N LYS A 118 -6.24 6.52 -16.00
CA LYS A 118 -6.50 5.06 -16.06
C LYS A 118 -5.25 4.19 -15.98
N GLN A 119 -4.26 4.46 -16.83
CA GLN A 119 -3.07 3.61 -16.93
C GLN A 119 -2.27 3.59 -15.62
N PRO A 120 -1.82 4.74 -15.05
CA PRO A 120 -1.08 4.71 -13.81
C PRO A 120 -1.92 4.15 -12.65
N ALA A 121 -3.23 4.40 -12.61
CA ALA A 121 -4.11 3.85 -11.59
C ALA A 121 -4.24 2.32 -11.67
N PHE A 122 -4.34 1.77 -12.88
CA PHE A 122 -4.39 0.32 -13.09
C PHE A 122 -3.07 -0.34 -12.67
N GLU A 123 -1.94 0.19 -13.16
CA GLU A 123 -0.60 -0.33 -12.83
C GLU A 123 -0.30 -0.25 -11.33
N PHE A 124 -0.65 0.87 -10.69
CA PHE A 124 -0.53 1.03 -9.25
C PHE A 124 -1.41 0.02 -8.49
N SER A 125 -2.67 -0.16 -8.90
CA SER A 125 -3.58 -1.10 -8.24
C SER A 125 -3.09 -2.54 -8.33
N ASP A 126 -2.60 -2.96 -9.49
CA ASP A 126 -2.11 -4.31 -9.73
C ASP A 126 -0.82 -4.56 -8.93
N ARG A 127 0.15 -3.66 -9.06
CA ARG A 127 1.45 -3.81 -8.42
C ARG A 127 1.39 -3.75 -6.90
N LEU A 128 0.61 -2.83 -6.32
CA LEU A 128 0.46 -2.73 -4.88
C LEU A 128 -0.30 -3.95 -4.30
N SER A 129 -1.32 -4.45 -5.00
CA SER A 129 -2.03 -5.66 -4.56
C SER A 129 -1.13 -6.89 -4.59
N ALA A 130 -0.31 -7.03 -5.64
CA ALA A 130 0.63 -8.14 -5.79
C ALA A 130 1.74 -8.09 -4.72
N HIS A 131 2.27 -6.90 -4.46
CA HIS A 131 3.28 -6.65 -3.43
C HIS A 131 2.78 -7.01 -2.02
N ALA A 132 1.63 -6.44 -1.61
CA ALA A 132 1.03 -6.79 -0.31
C ALA A 132 0.71 -8.30 -0.19
N SER A 133 0.27 -8.92 -1.29
CA SER A 133 0.04 -10.38 -1.31
C SER A 133 1.34 -11.20 -1.17
N MET A 134 2.46 -10.69 -1.68
CA MET A 134 3.76 -11.33 -1.54
C MET A 134 4.26 -11.23 -0.09
N GLU A 135 4.06 -10.09 0.56
CA GLU A 135 4.39 -9.91 1.98
C GLU A 135 3.55 -10.79 2.88
N GLU A 136 2.24 -10.90 2.63
CA GLU A 136 1.35 -11.85 3.32
C GLU A 136 1.82 -13.30 3.23
N ALA A 137 2.40 -13.68 2.08
CA ALA A 137 2.85 -15.04 1.83
C ALA A 137 4.30 -15.30 2.31
N GLY A 138 5.12 -14.26 2.42
CA GLY A 138 6.56 -14.37 2.66
C GLY A 138 7.04 -13.65 3.92
N LEU A 139 6.77 -12.35 4.02
CA LEU A 139 7.24 -11.51 5.13
C LEU A 139 6.49 -11.81 6.43
N ILE A 140 5.16 -11.81 6.42
CA ILE A 140 4.33 -11.99 7.63
C ILE A 140 4.68 -13.28 8.40
N PRO A 141 4.78 -14.46 7.76
CA PRO A 141 5.19 -15.68 8.45
C PRO A 141 6.59 -15.59 9.07
N LEU A 142 7.50 -14.92 8.38
CA LEU A 142 8.88 -14.79 8.83
C LEU A 142 8.99 -13.87 10.04
N LEU A 143 8.22 -12.78 10.08
CA LEU A 143 8.16 -11.90 11.25
C LEU A 143 7.65 -12.62 12.50
N ASP A 144 6.65 -13.50 12.36
CA ASP A 144 6.15 -14.31 13.47
C ASP A 144 7.21 -15.28 14.05
N ASP A 145 8.19 -15.69 13.24
CA ASP A 145 9.29 -16.56 13.66
C ASP A 145 10.50 -15.76 14.21
N LEU A 146 10.71 -14.52 13.74
CA LEU A 146 11.90 -13.71 14.07
C LEU A 146 11.70 -12.72 15.21
N ILE A 147 10.48 -12.20 15.41
CA ILE A 147 10.20 -11.17 16.41
C ILE A 147 9.77 -11.81 17.73
N ASP A 148 10.52 -11.54 18.81
CA ASP A 148 10.12 -11.92 20.16
C ASP A 148 9.14 -10.92 20.81
N GLU A 149 8.60 -11.27 21.98
CA GLU A 149 7.57 -10.47 22.67
C GLU A 149 8.07 -9.07 23.09
N ASP A 150 9.36 -8.95 23.45
CA ASP A 150 9.95 -7.67 23.86
C ASP A 150 10.16 -6.76 22.63
N GLN A 151 10.64 -7.34 21.52
CA GLN A 151 10.77 -6.64 20.23
C GLN A 151 9.41 -6.21 19.69
N ASP A 152 8.41 -7.10 19.68
CA ASP A 152 7.04 -6.82 19.20
C ASP A 152 6.45 -5.60 19.95
N SER A 153 6.55 -5.63 21.28
CA SER A 153 6.08 -4.54 22.13
C SER A 153 6.81 -3.22 21.86
N GLY A 154 8.15 -3.27 21.73
CA GLY A 154 8.97 -2.09 21.48
C GLY A 154 8.70 -1.44 20.12
N ILE A 155 8.55 -2.25 19.06
CA ILE A 155 8.23 -1.79 17.71
C ILE A 155 6.85 -1.13 17.68
N MET A 156 5.85 -1.74 18.32
CA MET A 156 4.49 -1.20 18.35
C MET A 156 4.38 0.10 19.15
N GLU A 157 5.11 0.23 20.26
CA GLU A 157 5.18 1.50 21.01
C GLU A 157 5.78 2.63 20.15
N HIS A 158 6.84 2.34 19.39
CA HIS A 158 7.42 3.30 18.45
C HIS A 158 6.45 3.70 17.35
N ARG A 159 5.72 2.74 16.76
CA ARG A 159 4.72 2.99 15.71
C ARG A 159 3.61 3.92 16.19
N TRP A 160 3.12 3.73 17.42
CA TRP A 160 2.08 4.58 18.00
C TRP A 160 2.56 6.00 18.33
N ASN A 161 3.81 6.14 18.76
CA ASN A 161 4.39 7.44 19.13
C ASN A 161 4.74 8.34 17.94
N GLN A 162 4.74 7.81 16.71
CA GLN A 162 4.93 8.60 15.48
C GLN A 162 3.61 8.96 14.76
N GLY A 163 2.46 8.46 15.24
CA GLY A 163 1.13 8.64 14.62
C GLY A 163 0.12 9.49 15.41
N GLY A 164 0.58 10.40 16.27
CA GLY A 164 -0.26 11.32 17.06
C GLY A 164 -0.29 12.75 16.55
#